data_AF-A0A0F9CL34-F1
#
_entry.id   AF-A0A0F9CL34-F1
#
_cell.length_a   1.000
_cell.length_b   1.000
_cell.length_c   1.000
_cell.angle_alpha   90.00
_cell.angle_beta   90.00
_cell.angle_gamma   90.00
#
_symmetry.space_group_name_H-M   'P 1'
#
loop_
_entity.id
_entity.type
_entity.pdbx_description
1 polymer ?
#
loop_
_entity_poly.entity_id
_entity_poly.type
_entity_poly.pdbx_seq_one_letter_code
_entity_poly.pdbx_strand_id
1 'polypeptide(L)' 'GVPDLMHHGVTGYLAESDNAQDLRDGIVKLLEDIPLRNRKSFQFRDVAINEYTLELQAQRYIELYRKIIQSRQ' A
#
# COMPACT_ATOMS: atom_id res chain seq x y z
N GLY A 1 -4.68 8.22 2.26
CA GLY A 1 -5.46 7.66 1.14
C GLY A 1 -4.60 6.71 0.31
N VAL A 2 -4.86 6.56 -0.99
CA VAL A 2 -4.05 5.68 -1.88
C VAL A 2 -2.53 5.97 -1.82
N PRO A 3 -2.07 7.23 -1.72
CA PRO A 3 -0.63 7.52 -1.59
C PRO A 3 0.03 6.90 -0.35
N ASP A 4 -0.71 6.72 0.75
CA ASP A 4 -0.17 6.16 2.00
C ASP A 4 0.12 4.65 1.88
N LEU A 5 -0.59 3.97 0.97
CA LEU A 5 -0.43 2.55 0.67
C LEU A 5 0.57 2.30 -0.46
N MET A 6 0.96 3.35 -1.18
CA MET A 6 1.83 3.27 -2.35
C MET A 6 3.25 3.70 -1.96
N HIS A 7 4.11 2.72 -1.73
CA HIS A 7 5.53 3.00 -1.56
C HIS A 7 6.12 3.34 -2.93
N HIS A 8 6.58 4.59 -3.07
CA HIS A 8 7.11 5.13 -4.33
C HIS A 8 8.17 4.18 -4.93
N GLY A 9 7.91 3.70 -6.14
CA GLY A 9 8.82 2.80 -6.86
C GLY A 9 8.81 1.34 -6.43
N VAL A 10 7.95 0.89 -5.50
CA VAL A 10 7.92 -0.50 -5.01
C VAL A 10 6.63 -1.22 -5.38
N THR A 11 5.47 -0.59 -5.23
CA THR A 11 4.18 -1.29 -5.24
C THR A 11 3.32 -1.10 -6.48
N GLY A 12 3.69 -0.19 -7.40
CA GLY A 12 2.96 0.02 -8.65
C GLY A 12 3.20 1.39 -9.28
N TYR A 13 2.22 1.86 -10.06
CA TYR A 13 2.17 3.20 -10.64
C TYR A 13 1.15 4.05 -9.90
N LEU A 14 1.56 5.24 -9.43
CA LEU A 14 0.66 6.21 -8.83
C LEU A 14 0.56 7.38 -9.81
N ALA A 15 -0.61 7.54 -10.43
CA ALA A 15 -0.86 8.64 -11.35
C ALA A 15 -1.09 9.95 -10.59
N GLU A 16 -0.79 11.07 -11.24
CA GLU A 16 -1.15 12.40 -10.76
C GLU A 16 -2.67 12.58 -10.70
N SER A 17 -3.14 13.29 -9.67
CA SER A 17 -4.58 13.57 -9.52
C SER A 17 -5.10 14.33 -10.73
N ASP A 18 -6.28 13.91 -11.21
CA ASP A 18 -7.01 14.55 -12.31
C ASP A 18 -6.26 14.58 -13.65
N ASN A 19 -5.16 13.81 -13.77
CA ASN A 19 -4.38 13.69 -14.99
C ASN A 19 -4.72 12.37 -15.72
N ALA A 20 -5.76 12.40 -16.54
CA ALA A 20 -6.20 11.23 -17.31
C ALA A 20 -5.13 10.72 -18.30
N GLN A 21 -4.27 11.63 -18.77
CA GLN A 21 -3.17 11.33 -19.68
C GLN A 21 -2.11 10.49 -18.97
N ASP A 22 -1.70 10.91 -17.78
CA ASP A 22 -0.75 10.18 -16.94
C ASP A 22 -1.27 8.81 -16.50
N LEU A 23 -2.56 8.72 -16.14
CA LEU A 23 -3.20 7.43 -15.85
C LEU A 23 -3.15 6.48 -17.05
N ARG A 24 -3.46 6.97 -18.26
CA ARG A 24 -3.42 6.15 -19.48
C ARG A 24 -2.01 5.61 -19.72
N ASP A 25 -1.01 6.46 -19.63
CA ASP A 25 0.38 6.06 -19.91
C ASP A 25 0.88 5.05 -18.87
N GLY A 26 0.48 5.20 -17.60
CA GLY A 26 0.73 4.21 -16.55
C GLY A 26 0.10 2.84 -16.83
N ILE A 27 -1.15 2.82 -17.33
CA ILE A 27 -1.84 1.58 -17.73
C ILE A 27 -1.12 0.91 -18.90
N VAL A 28 -0.80 1.65 -19.96
CA VAL A 28 -0.09 1.12 -21.14
C VAL A 28 1.25 0.52 -20.73
N LYS A 29 2.05 1.25 -19.93
CA LYS A 29 3.34 0.78 -19.43
C LYS A 29 3.25 -0.55 -18.67
N LEU A 30 2.24 -0.74 -17.84
CA LEU A 30 2.03 -1.99 -17.10
C LEU A 30 1.52 -3.14 -17.97
N LEU A 31 0.83 -2.84 -19.07
CA LEU A 31 0.35 -3.87 -20.01
C LEU A 31 1.45 -4.35 -20.95
N GLU A 32 2.34 -3.45 -21.37
CA GLU A 32 3.44 -3.77 -22.28
C GLU A 32 4.60 -4.50 -21.57
N ASP A 33 4.85 -4.22 -20.29
CA ASP A 33 5.92 -4.84 -19.50
C ASP A 33 5.36 -5.85 -18.47
N ILE A 34 5.02 -7.04 -18.95
CA ILE A 34 4.50 -8.15 -18.13
C ILE A 34 5.46 -8.56 -17.00
N PRO A 35 6.79 -8.71 -17.22
CA PRO A 35 7.74 -9.00 -16.14
C PRO A 35 7.74 -7.94 -15.04
N LEU A 36 7.77 -6.65 -15.40
CA LEU A 36 7.67 -5.55 -14.44
C LEU A 36 6.37 -5.61 -13.65
N ARG A 37 5.24 -5.80 -14.34
CA ARG A 37 3.93 -5.91 -13.70
C ARG A 37 3.90 -7.05 -12.67
N ASN A 38 4.36 -8.23 -13.04
CA ASN A 38 4.38 -9.39 -12.14
C ASN A 38 5.25 -9.11 -10.91
N ARG A 39 6.45 -8.56 -11.10
CA ARG A 39 7.34 -8.20 -9.99
C ARG A 39 6.65 -7.21 -9.03
N LYS A 40 6.01 -6.17 -9.56
CA LYS A 40 5.29 -5.17 -8.74
C LYS A 40 4.11 -5.78 -7.99
N SER A 41 3.33 -6.66 -8.62
CA SER A 41 2.23 -7.37 -7.97
C SER A 41 2.69 -8.25 -6.81
N PHE A 42 3.80 -8.97 -6.95
CA PHE A 42 4.37 -9.76 -5.85
C PHE A 42 4.85 -8.87 -4.70
N GLN A 43 5.59 -7.80 -5.02
CA GLN A 43 6.08 -6.84 -4.02
C GLN A 43 4.92 -6.18 -3.26
N PHE A 44 3.84 -5.78 -3.94
CA PHE A 44 2.67 -5.21 -3.30
C PHE A 44 1.96 -6.21 -2.38
N ARG A 45 1.80 -7.46 -2.83
CA ARG A 45 1.18 -8.50 -2.01
C ARG A 45 1.97 -8.76 -0.72
N ASP A 46 3.30 -8.79 -0.81
CA ASP A 46 4.15 -9.00 0.35
C ASP A 46 3.99 -7.86 1.37
N VAL A 47 4.03 -6.60 0.92
CA VAL A 47 3.74 -5.43 1.76
C VAL A 47 2.35 -5.52 2.39
N ALA A 48 1.31 -5.85 1.61
CA ALA A 48 -0.06 -5.95 2.11
C ALA A 48 -0.20 -6.97 3.25
N ILE A 49 0.44 -8.13 3.11
CA ILE A 49 0.40 -9.21 4.11
C ILE A 49 1.23 -8.85 5.35
N ASN A 50 2.37 -8.19 5.18
CA ASN A 50 3.25 -7.88 6.30
C ASN A 50 2.81 -6.65 7.11
N GLU A 51 2.10 -5.70 6.48
CA GLU A 51 1.83 -4.40 7.12
C GLU A 51 0.34 -4.10 7.36
N TYR A 52 -0.57 -4.81 6.69
CA TYR A 52 -1.99 -4.47 6.64
C TYR A 52 -2.95 -5.63 6.97
N THR A 53 -2.46 -6.72 7.59
CA THR A 53 -3.32 -7.82 8.06
C THR A 53 -4.24 -7.38 9.19
N LEU A 54 -5.44 -7.99 9.25
CA LEU A 54 -6.42 -7.70 10.29
C LEU A 54 -5.88 -8.06 11.68
N GLU A 55 -5.10 -9.13 11.77
CA GLU A 55 -4.44 -9.59 12.97
C GLU A 55 -3.47 -8.52 13.50
N LEU A 56 -2.64 -7.95 12.62
CA LEU A 56 -1.71 -6.88 12.98
C LEU A 56 -2.47 -5.61 13.40
N GLN A 57 -3.54 -5.25 12.70
CA GLN A 57 -4.36 -4.10 13.11
C GLN A 57 -4.99 -4.33 14.48
N ALA A 58 -5.56 -5.51 14.73
CA ALA A 58 -6.14 -5.86 16.03
C ALA A 58 -5.11 -5.76 17.17
N GLN A 59 -3.89 -6.28 16.95
CA GLN A 59 -2.79 -6.15 17.92
C GLN A 59 -2.45 -4.69 18.22
N ARG A 60 -2.31 -3.85 17.18
CA ARG A 60 -2.04 -2.40 17.34
C ARG A 60 -3.13 -1.70 18.15
N TYR A 61 -4.40 -2.02 17.92
CA TYR A 61 -5.51 -1.48 18.71
C TYR A 61 -5.48 -1.93 20.17
N ILE A 62 -5.19 -3.20 20.44
CA ILE A 62 -5.05 -3.72 21.80
C ILE A 62 -3.92 -2.99 22.55
N GLU A 63 -2.78 -2.80 21.91
CA GLU A 63 -1.65 -2.06 22.48
C GLU A 63 -2.00 -0.60 22.76
N LEU A 64 -2.71 0.05 21.85
CA LEU A 64 -3.19 1.41 22.04
C LEU A 64 -4.11 1.52 23.26
N TYR A 65 -5.10 0.63 23.40
CA TYR A 65 -6.00 0.62 24.56
C TYR A 65 -5.24 0.39 25.87
N ARG A 66 -4.28 -0.54 25.89
CA ARG A 66 -3.42 -0.78 27.06
C ARG A 66 -2.65 0.47 27.46
N LYS A 67 -2.03 1.16 26.50
CA LYS A 67 -1.29 2.41 26.76
C LYS A 67 -2.20 3.50 27.35
N ILE A 68 -3.40 3.68 26.79
CA ILE A 68 -4.35 4.68 27.28
C ILE A 68 -4.78 4.37 28.72
N ILE A 69 -5.10 3.11 29.03
CA ILE A 69 -5.50 2.70 30.38
C ILE A 69 -4.37 2.92 31.38
N GLN A 70 -3.13 2.55 31.03
CA GLN A 70 -1.95 2.76 31.88
C GLN A 70 -1.65 4.24 32.13
N SER A 71 -1.84 5.11 31.12
CA SER A 71 -1.59 6.54 31.25
C SER A 71 -2.59 7.30 32.14
N ARG A 72 -3.68 6.65 32.58
CA ARG A 72 -4.71 7.23 33.44
C ARG A 72 -4.59 6.83 34.92
N GLN A 73 -3.61 6.00 35.27
CA GLN A 73 -3.24 5.68 36.66
C GLN A 73 -2.13 6.62 37.13
#